data_AF-A0A1H8XSD7-F1
#
_entry.id   AF-A0A1H8XSD7-F1
#
_cell.length_a   1.000
_cell.length_b   1.000
_cell.length_c   1.000
_cell.angle_alpha   90.00
_cell.angle_beta   90.00
_cell.angle_gamma   90.00
#
_symmetry.space_group_name_H-M   'P 1'
#
loop_
_entity.id
_entity.type
_entity.pdbx_description
1 polymer ?
#
loop_
_entity_poly.entity_id
_entity_poly.type
_entity_poly.pdbx_seq_one_letter_code
_entity_poly.pdbx_strand_id
1 'polypeptide(L)'
;MGEPVAVDRHHNGPPDCERIELAALPVPKRRGRPSLYTPETVDRICDRLADGESLKAIWRSSGMPSERAVLGWAATRPDFRDQYDFARDMGRETIGHDVLAIADGPLTGPDAVKDARRRIDALKWRFAQMTPKRRGRNRQESQL
;
A
#
# COMPACT_ATOMS: atom_id res chain seq x y z
N MET A 1 24.18 43.02 73.41
CA MET A 1 23.94 43.89 72.24
C MET A 1 24.84 43.39 71.12
N GLY A 2 24.39 42.37 70.39
CA GLY A 2 25.17 41.73 69.33
C GLY A 2 24.25 41.52 68.14
N GLU A 3 24.27 42.48 67.22
CA GLU A 3 23.53 42.40 65.97
C GLU A 3 24.38 41.68 64.91
N PRO A 4 23.79 40.85 64.03
CA PRO A 4 24.51 40.11 63.02
C PRO A 4 24.93 41.01 61.85
N VAL A 5 26.21 40.93 61.49
CA VAL A 5 26.81 41.59 60.32
C VAL A 5 26.18 41.00 59.05
N ALA A 6 25.45 41.83 58.31
CA ALA A 6 24.98 41.52 56.97
C ALA A 6 26.20 41.34 56.04
N VAL A 7 26.47 40.09 55.64
CA VAL A 7 27.42 39.81 54.57
C VAL A 7 26.73 40.11 53.26
N ASP A 8 27.09 41.26 52.70
CA ASP A 8 26.80 41.70 51.35
C ASP A 8 27.38 40.68 50.35
N ARG A 9 26.50 39.89 49.73
CA ARG A 9 26.90 38.91 48.69
C ARG A 9 26.87 39.59 47.34
N HIS A 10 27.95 40.29 47.00
CA HIS A 10 28.18 40.68 45.62
C HIS A 10 28.37 39.44 44.73
N HIS A 11 27.42 39.26 43.82
CA HIS A 11 27.58 38.85 42.42
C HIS A 11 28.28 37.52 42.11
N ASN A 12 27.47 36.49 41.85
CA ASN A 12 27.48 35.85 40.53
C ASN A 12 26.23 34.97 40.40
N GLY A 13 25.07 35.61 40.24
CA GLY A 13 24.04 34.99 39.41
C GLY A 13 24.65 34.84 38.01
N PRO A 14 24.36 33.75 37.26
CA PRO A 14 24.85 33.64 35.89
C PRO A 14 24.47 34.94 35.16
N PRO A 15 25.42 35.61 34.49
CA PRO A 15 25.10 36.77 33.68
C PRO A 15 23.99 36.35 32.74
N ASP A 16 22.99 37.23 32.58
CA ASP A 16 21.77 37.02 31.79
C ASP A 16 22.04 35.99 30.72
N CYS A 17 21.49 34.80 30.94
CA CYS A 17 21.41 33.72 29.98
C CYS A 17 21.19 34.39 28.63
N GLU A 18 22.27 34.46 27.84
CA GLU A 18 22.16 34.81 26.45
C GLU A 18 21.16 33.79 25.94
N ARG A 19 19.95 34.27 25.68
CA ARG A 19 18.98 33.56 24.88
C ARG A 19 19.70 33.33 23.56
N ILE A 20 20.38 32.20 23.46
CA ILE A 20 20.65 31.60 22.19
C ILE A 20 19.26 31.29 21.69
N GLU A 21 18.70 32.23 20.91
CA GLU A 21 17.71 31.91 19.91
C GLU A 21 18.39 30.84 19.06
N LEU A 22 18.21 29.58 19.47
CA LEU A 22 18.46 28.44 18.64
C LEU A 22 17.40 28.54 17.55
N ALA A 23 17.66 29.42 16.58
CA ALA A 23 16.94 29.49 15.33
C ALA A 23 16.78 28.05 14.90
N ALA A 24 15.53 27.61 14.81
CA ALA A 24 15.18 26.23 14.54
C ALA A 24 15.82 25.85 13.20
N LEU A 25 17.03 25.29 13.27
CA LEU A 25 17.69 24.74 12.11
C LEU A 25 16.73 23.70 11.58
N PRO A 26 16.36 23.75 10.28
CA PRO A 26 15.40 22.82 9.73
C PRO A 26 15.96 21.42 9.93
N VAL A 27 15.39 20.68 10.90
CA VAL A 27 15.74 19.28 11.12
C VAL A 27 15.51 18.61 9.77
N PRO A 28 16.55 18.05 9.12
CA PRO A 28 16.37 17.46 7.81
C PRO A 28 15.31 16.38 7.97
N LYS A 29 14.14 16.58 7.35
CA LYS A 29 13.07 15.58 7.34
C LYS A 29 13.76 14.28 6.93
N ARG A 30 13.78 13.30 7.85
CA ARG A 30 14.29 11.96 7.55
C ARG A 30 13.64 11.55 6.25
N ARG A 31 14.39 11.56 5.15
CA ARG A 31 13.87 11.18 3.85
C ARG A 31 13.43 9.74 4.05
N GLY A 32 12.12 9.53 4.14
CA GLY A 32 11.57 8.20 4.25
C GLY A 32 12.14 7.35 3.12
N ARG A 33 12.21 6.04 3.34
CA ARG A 33 12.59 5.07 2.30
C ARG A 33 11.97 5.51 0.97
N PRO A 34 12.76 5.64 -0.12
CA PRO A 34 12.25 6.06 -1.42
C PRO A 34 10.96 5.31 -1.73
N SER A 35 9.91 6.06 -2.06
CA SER A 35 8.64 5.46 -2.41
C SER A 35 8.87 4.61 -3.66
N LEU A 36 8.46 3.33 -3.61
CA LEU A 36 8.42 2.47 -4.79
C LEU A 36 7.28 2.86 -5.75
N TYR A 37 6.56 3.93 -5.46
CA TYR A 37 5.58 4.46 -6.38
C TYR A 37 6.32 5.15 -7.53
N THR A 38 6.49 4.42 -8.62
CA THR A 38 6.91 4.95 -9.92
C THR A 38 5.90 4.49 -10.97
N PRO A 39 5.73 5.22 -12.10
CA PRO A 39 4.84 4.79 -13.19
C PRO A 39 5.12 3.35 -13.62
N GLU A 40 6.38 2.98 -13.78
CA GLU A 40 6.79 1.63 -14.22
C GLU A 40 6.42 0.55 -13.20
N THR A 41 6.45 0.89 -11.90
CA THR A 41 6.03 -0.05 -10.85
C THR A 41 4.51 -0.20 -10.84
N VAL A 42 3.78 0.89 -11.08
CA VAL A 42 2.31 0.89 -11.18
C VAL A 42 1.85 0.06 -12.37
N ASP A 43 2.41 0.32 -13.54
CA ASP A 43 2.07 -0.38 -14.79
C ASP A 43 2.31 -1.87 -14.62
N ARG A 44 3.49 -2.26 -14.14
CA ARG A 44 3.85 -3.66 -13.91
C ARG A 44 2.93 -4.37 -12.90
N ILE A 45 2.36 -3.65 -11.92
CA ILE A 45 1.38 -4.23 -11.00
C ILE A 45 0.04 -4.42 -11.72
N CYS A 46 -0.39 -3.44 -12.50
CA CYS A 46 -1.65 -3.48 -13.24
C CYS A 46 -1.62 -4.57 -14.31
N ASP A 47 -0.53 -4.70 -15.06
CA ASP A 47 -0.35 -5.75 -16.08
C ASP A 47 -0.49 -7.14 -15.45
N ARG A 48 0.23 -7.41 -14.37
CA ARG A 48 0.17 -8.71 -13.68
C ARG A 48 -1.20 -8.98 -13.06
N LEU A 49 -1.94 -7.95 -12.66
CA LEU A 49 -3.32 -8.11 -12.21
C LEU A 49 -4.25 -8.46 -13.36
N ALA A 50 -4.08 -7.80 -14.50
CA ALA A 50 -4.85 -8.03 -15.74
C ALA A 50 -4.58 -9.41 -16.35
N ASP A 51 -3.34 -9.91 -16.26
CA ASP A 51 -2.96 -11.29 -16.59
C ASP A 51 -3.61 -12.32 -15.66
N GLY A 52 -4.36 -11.86 -14.66
CA GLY A 52 -4.88 -12.73 -13.66
C GLY A 52 -3.72 -13.41 -12.94
N GLU A 53 -2.80 -12.67 -12.33
CA GLU A 53 -1.87 -13.20 -11.32
C GLU A 53 -2.36 -12.96 -9.87
N SER A 54 -2.02 -13.87 -8.94
CA SER A 54 -2.41 -13.71 -7.54
C SER A 54 -1.62 -12.57 -6.89
N LEU A 55 -2.31 -11.76 -6.10
CA LEU A 55 -1.70 -10.67 -5.33
C LEU A 55 -0.47 -11.12 -4.51
N LYS A 56 -0.54 -12.29 -3.87
CA LYS A 56 0.58 -12.86 -3.10
C LYS A 56 1.79 -13.20 -3.97
N ALA A 57 1.57 -13.67 -5.19
CA ALA A 57 2.65 -13.93 -6.15
C ALA A 57 3.27 -12.62 -6.64
N ILE A 58 2.44 -11.59 -6.87
CA ILE A 58 2.92 -10.26 -7.23
C ILE A 58 3.88 -9.72 -6.17
N TRP A 59 3.49 -9.72 -4.89
CA TRP A 59 4.32 -9.13 -3.83
C TRP A 59 5.57 -9.93 -3.48
N ARG A 60 5.61 -11.22 -3.82
CA ARG A 60 6.79 -12.07 -3.58
C ARG A 60 7.90 -11.84 -4.60
N SER A 61 7.60 -11.21 -5.74
CA SER A 61 8.62 -10.91 -6.74
C SER A 61 9.58 -9.82 -6.25
N SER A 62 10.85 -9.97 -6.59
CA SER A 62 11.89 -9.00 -6.23
C SER A 62 11.55 -7.61 -6.76
N GLY A 63 11.80 -6.58 -5.94
CA GLY A 63 11.56 -5.18 -6.31
C GLY A 63 10.08 -4.77 -6.37
N MET A 64 9.17 -5.57 -5.81
CA MET A 64 7.75 -5.21 -5.70
C MET A 64 7.43 -4.55 -4.36
N PRO A 65 6.50 -3.58 -4.34
CA PRO A 65 5.97 -3.02 -3.10
C PRO A 65 5.17 -4.06 -2.32
N SER A 66 5.06 -3.86 -1.01
CA SER A 66 4.19 -4.69 -0.17
C SER A 66 2.71 -4.42 -0.46
N GLU A 67 1.85 -5.39 -0.14
CA GLU A 67 0.39 -5.24 -0.18
C GLU A 67 -0.08 -3.92 0.43
N ARG A 68 0.39 -3.64 1.66
CA ARG A 68 -0.01 -2.46 2.41
C ARG A 68 0.34 -1.16 1.69
N ALA A 69 1.47 -1.12 0.99
CA ALA A 69 1.87 0.05 0.22
C ALA A 69 0.93 0.26 -0.98
N VAL A 70 0.66 -0.79 -1.75
CA VAL A 70 -0.22 -0.73 -2.93
C VAL A 70 -1.66 -0.35 -2.55
N LEU A 71 -2.21 -0.98 -1.52
CA LEU A 71 -3.55 -0.64 -1.02
C LEU A 71 -3.61 0.79 -0.46
N GLY A 72 -2.52 1.24 0.17
CA GLY A 72 -2.38 2.64 0.60
C GLY A 72 -2.41 3.61 -0.58
N TRP A 73 -1.71 3.29 -1.67
CA TRP A 73 -1.74 4.11 -2.89
C TRP A 73 -3.14 4.15 -3.50
N ALA A 74 -3.83 3.02 -3.63
CA ALA A 74 -5.19 2.97 -4.17
C ALA A 74 -6.22 3.70 -3.29
N ALA A 75 -5.91 3.91 -2.00
CA ALA A 75 -6.75 4.67 -1.09
C ALA A 75 -6.52 6.20 -1.16
N THR A 76 -5.30 6.63 -1.50
CA THR A 76 -4.92 8.05 -1.49
C THR A 76 -4.81 8.68 -2.87
N ARG A 77 -4.79 7.87 -3.93
CA ARG A 77 -4.53 8.30 -5.31
C ARG A 77 -5.64 7.80 -6.25
N PRO A 78 -6.60 8.67 -6.63
CA PRO A 78 -7.73 8.29 -7.48
C PRO A 78 -7.32 7.76 -8.86
N ASP A 79 -6.32 8.39 -9.48
CA ASP A 79 -5.71 7.98 -10.75
C ASP A 79 -5.24 6.52 -10.72
N PHE A 80 -4.49 6.15 -9.68
CA PHE A 80 -4.02 4.78 -9.51
C PHE A 80 -5.16 3.83 -9.14
N ARG A 81 -6.14 4.30 -8.36
CA ARG A 81 -7.30 3.49 -7.96
C ARG A 81 -8.09 3.03 -9.19
N ASP A 82 -8.32 3.92 -10.15
CA ASP A 82 -9.09 3.61 -11.35
C ASP A 82 -8.34 2.62 -12.24
N GLN A 83 -7.03 2.81 -12.44
CA GLN A 83 -6.18 1.85 -13.17
C GLN A 83 -6.15 0.48 -12.46
N TYR A 84 -6.02 0.47 -11.14
CA TYR A 84 -5.99 -0.75 -10.34
C TYR A 84 -7.32 -1.50 -10.36
N ASP A 85 -8.45 -0.79 -10.26
CA ASP A 85 -9.78 -1.40 -10.33
C ASP A 85 -10.04 -1.96 -11.74
N PHE A 86 -9.65 -1.24 -12.81
CA PHE A 86 -9.72 -1.73 -14.19
C PHE A 86 -8.87 -3.00 -14.41
N ALA A 87 -7.62 -3.00 -13.95
CA ALA A 87 -6.74 -4.16 -14.05
C ALA A 87 -7.32 -5.39 -13.33
N ARG A 88 -8.03 -5.19 -12.20
CA ARG A 88 -8.72 -6.30 -11.50
C ARG A 88 -9.90 -6.83 -12.28
N ASP A 89 -10.62 -5.99 -13.01
CA ASP A 89 -11.72 -6.44 -13.87
C ASP A 89 -11.18 -7.22 -15.08
N MET A 90 -10.12 -6.76 -15.72
CA MET A 90 -9.42 -7.52 -16.76
C MET A 90 -8.93 -8.88 -16.23
N GLY A 91 -8.33 -8.90 -15.04
CA GLY A 91 -7.89 -10.14 -14.40
C GLY A 91 -9.01 -11.16 -14.15
N ARG A 92 -10.24 -10.68 -13.94
CA ARG A 92 -11.42 -11.55 -13.79
C ARG A 92 -11.82 -12.17 -15.12
N GLU A 93 -11.73 -11.43 -16.21
CA GLU A 93 -11.96 -11.95 -17.56
C GLU A 93 -10.92 -13.02 -17.91
N THR A 94 -9.64 -12.75 -17.65
CA THR A 94 -8.55 -13.72 -17.85
C THR A 94 -8.77 -15.01 -17.06
N ILE A 95 -9.15 -14.91 -15.78
CA ILE A 95 -9.51 -16.09 -14.97
C ILE A 95 -10.69 -16.87 -15.58
N GLY A 96 -11.67 -16.16 -16.17
CA GLY A 96 -12.78 -16.78 -16.89
C GLY A 96 -12.29 -17.61 -18.08
N HIS A 97 -11.39 -17.05 -18.88
CA HIS A 97 -10.75 -17.75 -20.00
C HIS A 97 -9.95 -18.98 -19.52
N ASP A 98 -9.18 -18.84 -18.43
CA ASP A 98 -8.43 -19.97 -17.85
C ASP A 98 -9.34 -21.11 -17.39
N VAL A 99 -10.49 -20.78 -16.77
CA VAL A 99 -11.48 -21.78 -16.35
C VAL A 99 -12.03 -22.53 -17.56
N LEU A 100 -12.38 -21.82 -18.64
CA LEU A 100 -12.87 -22.43 -19.87
C LEU A 100 -11.80 -23.32 -20.51
N ALA A 101 -10.56 -22.84 -20.60
CA ALA A 101 -9.45 -23.61 -21.14
C ALA A 101 -9.19 -24.92 -20.35
N ILE A 102 -9.34 -24.90 -19.02
CA ILE A 102 -9.24 -26.12 -18.21
C ILE A 102 -10.42 -27.06 -18.44
N ALA A 103 -11.63 -26.51 -18.60
CA ALA A 103 -12.84 -27.30 -18.81
C ALA A 103 -12.85 -28.00 -20.18
N ASP A 104 -12.36 -27.32 -21.22
CA ASP A 104 -12.30 -27.83 -22.60
C ASP A 104 -11.05 -28.70 -22.87
N GLY A 105 -10.10 -28.71 -21.94
CA GLY A 105 -8.87 -29.49 -22.06
C GLY A 105 -9.09 -31.01 -22.03
N PRO A 106 -8.16 -31.80 -22.60
CA PRO A 106 -8.28 -33.26 -22.60
C PRO A 106 -8.14 -33.81 -21.18
N LEU A 107 -9.18 -34.48 -20.68
CA LEU A 107 -9.20 -35.14 -19.37
C LEU A 107 -9.23 -36.65 -19.56
N THR A 108 -8.14 -37.34 -19.23
CA THR A 108 -8.06 -38.80 -19.30
C THR A 108 -8.01 -39.40 -17.91
N GLY A 109 -9.06 -40.14 -17.56
CA GLY A 109 -9.16 -40.85 -16.29
C GLY A 109 -9.61 -39.98 -15.10
N PRO A 110 -9.96 -40.61 -13.97
CA PRO A 110 -10.58 -39.91 -12.84
C PRO A 110 -9.70 -38.86 -12.16
N ASP A 111 -8.38 -39.06 -12.12
CA ASP A 111 -7.47 -38.15 -11.44
C ASP A 111 -7.28 -36.83 -12.21
N ALA A 112 -7.26 -36.87 -13.55
CA ALA A 112 -7.25 -35.67 -14.38
C ALA A 112 -8.49 -34.80 -14.13
N VAL A 113 -9.67 -35.42 -13.99
CA VAL A 113 -10.93 -34.72 -13.68
C VAL A 113 -10.87 -34.08 -12.29
N LYS A 114 -10.36 -34.80 -11.27
CA LYS A 114 -10.19 -34.25 -9.91
C LYS A 114 -9.23 -33.06 -9.90
N ASP A 115 -8.12 -33.16 -10.62
CA ASP A 115 -7.14 -32.08 -10.73
C ASP A 115 -7.72 -30.85 -11.45
N ALA A 116 -8.42 -31.04 -12.56
CA ALA A 116 -9.11 -29.97 -13.26
C ALA A 116 -10.12 -29.26 -12.35
N ARG A 117 -10.93 -30.03 -11.61
CA ARG A 117 -11.88 -29.47 -10.64
C ARG A 117 -11.19 -28.67 -9.54
N ARG A 118 -10.11 -29.20 -8.94
CA ARG A 118 -9.32 -28.48 -7.93
C ARG A 118 -8.79 -27.15 -8.46
N ARG A 119 -8.30 -27.12 -9.71
CA ARG A 119 -7.80 -25.89 -10.34
C ARG A 119 -8.92 -24.89 -10.59
N ILE A 120 -10.06 -25.34 -11.13
CA ILE A 120 -11.25 -24.49 -11.35
C ILE A 120 -11.74 -23.89 -10.04
N ASP A 121 -11.78 -24.67 -8.94
CA ASP A 121 -12.22 -24.17 -7.64
C ASP A 121 -11.26 -23.11 -7.08
N ALA A 122 -9.94 -23.29 -7.25
CA ALA A 122 -8.95 -22.27 -6.89
C ALA A 122 -9.11 -20.98 -7.71
N LEU A 123 -9.38 -21.10 -9.02
CA LEU A 123 -9.65 -19.97 -9.91
C LEU A 123 -10.95 -19.24 -9.54
N LYS A 124 -12.02 -19.96 -9.23
CA LYS A 124 -13.28 -19.37 -8.75
C LYS A 124 -13.10 -18.59 -7.46
N TRP A 125 -12.37 -19.15 -6.49
CA TRP A 125 -12.05 -18.44 -5.25
C TRP A 125 -11.31 -17.14 -5.55
N ARG A 126 -10.38 -17.18 -6.50
CA ARG A 126 -9.58 -16.03 -6.90
C ARG A 126 -10.39 -14.96 -7.64
N PHE A 127 -11.28 -15.36 -8.53
CA PHE A 127 -12.26 -14.48 -9.17
C PHE A 127 -13.10 -13.75 -8.11
N ALA A 128 -13.54 -14.46 -7.06
CA ALA A 128 -14.29 -13.86 -5.97
C ALA A 128 -13.44 -12.86 -5.15
N GLN A 129 -12.14 -13.09 -4.99
CA GLN A 129 -11.24 -12.11 -4.36
C GLN A 129 -11.02 -10.85 -5.21
N MET A 130 -11.00 -10.99 -6.53
CA MET A 130 -10.82 -9.87 -7.46
C MET A 130 -12.08 -9.03 -7.63
N THR A 131 -13.25 -9.64 -7.47
CA THR A 131 -14.55 -8.95 -7.51
C THR A 131 -14.55 -7.78 -6.53
N PRO A 132 -14.86 -6.55 -6.99
CA PRO A 132 -14.89 -5.39 -6.11
C PRO A 132 -15.88 -5.63 -4.97
N LYS A 133 -15.39 -5.73 -3.73
CA LYS A 133 -16.25 -5.61 -2.56
C LYS A 133 -16.78 -4.19 -2.61
N ARG A 134 -18.10 -4.01 -2.77
CA ARG A 134 -18.77 -2.68 -2.79
C ARG A 134 -18.14 -1.80 -1.71
N ARG A 135 -17.20 -0.93 -2.09
CA ARG A 135 -16.65 0.07 -1.20
C ARG A 135 -17.71 1.16 -1.17
N GLY A 136 -18.24 1.46 0.01
CA GLY A 136 -19.26 2.49 0.20
C GLY A 136 -18.88 3.72 -0.60
N ARG A 137 -19.79 4.19 -1.45
CA ARG A 137 -19.63 5.39 -2.26
C ARG A 137 -19.43 6.56 -1.30
N ASN A 138 -18.20 7.03 -1.12
CA ASN A 138 -17.95 8.28 -0.42
C ASN A 138 -18.45 9.40 -1.34
N ARG A 139 -19.74 9.69 -1.19
CA ARG A 139 -20.42 10.79 -1.85
C ARG A 139 -19.92 12.08 -1.20
N GLN A 140 -18.85 12.67 -1.73
CA GLN A 140 -18.67 14.11 -1.57
C GLN A 140 -19.60 14.74 -2.60
N GLU A 141 -20.87 14.93 -2.21
CA GLU A 141 -21.75 15.91 -2.84
C GLU A 141 -21.05 17.27 -2.65
N SER A 142 -20.22 17.66 -3.62
CA SER A 142 -19.78 19.04 -3.73
C SER A 142 -21.00 19.83 -4.17
N GLN A 143 -21.63 20.48 -3.21
CA GLN A 143 -22.68 21.46 -3.44
C GLN A 143 -22.16 22.52 -4.42
N LEU A 144 -22.89 22.69 -5.53
CA LEU A 144 -22.95 23.91 -6.33
C LEU A 144 -24.42 24.15 -6.67
#